data_AF-A0A7X6AY53-F1
#
_entry.id   AF-A0A7X6AY53-F1
#
_cell.length_a   1.000
_cell.length_b   1.000
_cell.length_c   1.000
_cell.angle_alpha   90.00
_cell.angle_beta   90.00
_cell.angle_gamma   90.00
#
_symmetry.space_group_name_H-M   'P 1'
#
loop_
_entity.id
_entity.type
_entity.pdbx_description
1 polymer ?
#
loop_
_entity_poly.entity_id
_entity_poly.type
_entity_poly.pdbx_seq_one_letter_code
_entity_poly.pdbx_strand_id
1 'polypeptide(L)'
;MASDPVLGPLFAERDAWFRERLTDEIRAGIEDGTVRSDVDPPSVAISLAGLLRGIGMQLLSAVDDPLLDRVTEQAVDLVHRSLAAPGGP
;
A
#
# COMPACT_ATOMS: atom_id res chain seq x y z
N MET A 1 16.96 -22.30 -8.01
CA MET A 1 15.99 -22.72 -6.98
C MET A 1 14.70 -23.07 -7.69
N ALA A 2 14.22 -24.31 -7.59
CA ALA A 2 12.91 -24.66 -8.12
C ALA A 2 11.84 -24.03 -7.22
N SER A 3 10.96 -23.20 -7.79
CA SER A 3 9.80 -22.70 -7.06
C SER A 3 8.89 -23.88 -6.73
N ASP A 4 8.52 -24.03 -5.46
CA ASP A 4 7.47 -24.99 -5.09
C ASP A 4 6.17 -24.59 -5.82
N PRO A 5 5.63 -25.46 -6.68
CA PRO A 5 4.46 -25.13 -7.51
C PRO A 5 3.20 -24.83 -6.70
N VAL A 6 3.16 -25.20 -5.42
CA VAL A 6 2.04 -24.91 -4.51
C VAL A 6 2.09 -23.47 -3.97
N LEU A 7 3.28 -22.88 -3.87
CA LEU A 7 3.45 -21.55 -3.28
C LEU A 7 2.98 -20.42 -4.20
N GLY A 8 3.15 -20.55 -5.51
CA GLY A 8 2.75 -19.53 -6.49
C GLY A 8 1.28 -19.13 -6.36
N PRO A 9 0.33 -20.09 -6.41
CA PRO A 9 -1.09 -19.82 -6.22
C PRO A 9 -1.43 -19.19 -4.86
N LEU A 10 -0.81 -19.65 -3.77
CA LEU A 10 -1.05 -19.10 -2.42
C LEU A 10 -0.56 -17.64 -2.29
N PHE A 11 0.56 -17.29 -2.92
CA PHE A 11 1.02 -15.91 -2.96
C PHE A 11 0.07 -15.03 -3.77
N ALA A 12 -0.46 -15.53 -4.90
CA ALA A 12 -1.43 -14.80 -5.72
C ALA A 12 -2.75 -14.57 -4.98
N GLU A 13 -3.26 -15.58 -4.27
CA GLU A 13 -4.48 -15.47 -3.45
C GLU A 13 -4.30 -14.44 -2.34
N ARG A 14 -3.19 -14.52 -1.59
CA ARG A 14 -2.92 -13.56 -0.52
C ARG A 14 -2.72 -12.14 -1.02
N ASP A 15 -2.07 -11.98 -2.16
CA ASP A 15 -1.86 -10.68 -2.79
C ASP A 15 -3.18 -10.08 -3.33
N ALA A 16 -4.09 -10.91 -3.85
CA ALA A 16 -5.44 -10.48 -4.22
C ALA A 16 -6.25 -10.04 -2.99
N TRP A 17 -6.30 -10.86 -1.94
CA TRP A 17 -6.96 -10.52 -0.69
C TRP A 17 -6.44 -9.21 -0.09
N PHE A 18 -5.12 -9.00 -0.11
CA PHE A 18 -4.51 -7.79 0.42
C PHE A 18 -4.95 -6.53 -0.35
N ARG A 19 -5.01 -6.60 -1.69
CA ARG A 19 -5.50 -5.49 -2.52
C ARG A 19 -6.98 -5.21 -2.30
N GLU A 20 -7.80 -6.24 -2.15
CA GLU A 20 -9.22 -6.07 -1.83
C GLU A 20 -9.38 -5.36 -0.48
N ARG A 21 -8.62 -5.78 0.53
CA ARG A 21 -8.65 -5.16 1.85
C ARG A 21 -8.25 -3.69 1.82
N LEU A 22 -7.23 -3.32 1.04
CA LEU A 22 -6.84 -1.92 0.82
C LEU A 22 -7.94 -1.14 0.10
N THR A 23 -8.59 -1.75 -0.89
CA THR A 23 -9.70 -1.14 -1.62
C THR A 23 -10.85 -0.78 -0.67
N ASP A 24 -11.17 -1.67 0.27
CA ASP A 24 -12.23 -1.44 1.25
C ASP A 24 -11.89 -0.32 2.24
N GLU A 25 -10.63 -0.22 2.69
CA GLU A 25 -10.20 0.92 3.54
C GLU A 25 -10.31 2.25 2.78
N ILE A 26 -9.96 2.28 1.50
CA ILE A 26 -10.09 3.50 0.69
C ILE A 26 -11.56 3.89 0.52
N ARG A 27 -12.46 2.91 0.31
CA ARG A 27 -13.92 3.17 0.26
C ARG A 27 -14.44 3.72 1.58
N ALA A 28 -14.05 3.11 2.71
CA ALA A 28 -14.43 3.60 4.03
C ALA A 28 -13.96 5.04 4.25
N GLY A 29 -12.72 5.37 3.84
CA GLY A 29 -12.19 6.72 3.90
C GLY A 29 -12.93 7.72 3.00
N ILE A 30 -13.45 7.29 1.85
CA ILE A 30 -14.30 8.15 1.00
C ILE A 30 -15.66 8.38 1.68
N GLU A 31 -16.24 7.33 2.27
CA GLU A 31 -17.53 7.38 2.96
C GLU A 31 -17.49 8.27 4.22
N ASP A 32 -16.39 8.23 4.98
CA ASP A 32 -16.20 9.06 6.18
C ASP A 32 -15.61 10.45 5.89
N GLY A 33 -15.22 10.71 4.63
CA GLY A 33 -14.72 11.99 4.16
C GLY A 33 -13.24 12.27 4.48
N THR A 34 -12.48 11.28 4.97
CA THR A 34 -11.02 11.42 5.16
C THR A 34 -10.24 11.30 3.85
N VAL A 35 -10.77 10.55 2.87
CA VAL A 35 -10.21 10.39 1.53
C VAL A 35 -11.05 11.16 0.50
N ARG A 36 -10.41 11.86 -0.43
CA ARG A 36 -11.06 12.57 -1.52
C ARG A 36 -11.90 11.62 -2.38
N SER A 37 -13.09 12.05 -2.78
CA SER A 37 -14.07 11.19 -3.47
C SER A 37 -13.81 10.98 -4.96
N ASP A 38 -12.82 11.65 -5.55
CA ASP A 38 -12.47 11.57 -6.97
C ASP A 38 -11.43 10.49 -7.30
N VAL A 39 -10.92 9.75 -6.32
CA VAL A 39 -9.99 8.63 -6.55
C VAL A 39 -10.73 7.35 -6.94
N ASP A 40 -10.05 6.51 -7.72
CA ASP A 40 -10.49 5.13 -7.98
C ASP A 40 -9.91 4.17 -6.93
N PRO A 41 -10.72 3.58 -6.03
CA PRO A 41 -10.21 2.77 -4.92
C PRO A 41 -9.34 1.57 -5.35
N PRO A 42 -9.71 0.77 -6.36
CA PRO A 42 -8.87 -0.35 -6.82
C PRO A 42 -7.51 0.10 -7.36
N SER A 43 -7.45 1.19 -8.12
CA SER A 43 -6.19 1.73 -8.66
C SER A 43 -5.26 2.24 -7.54
N VAL A 44 -5.84 2.92 -6.54
CA VAL A 44 -5.08 3.37 -5.36
C VAL A 44 -4.57 2.17 -4.56
N ALA A 45 -5.38 1.14 -4.34
CA ALA A 45 -4.97 -0.08 -3.63
C ALA A 45 -3.78 -0.79 -4.32
N ILE A 46 -3.81 -0.92 -5.64
CA ILE A 46 -2.68 -1.48 -6.41
C ILE A 46 -1.42 -0.63 -6.23
N SER A 47 -1.56 0.69 -6.28
CA SER A 47 -0.43 1.62 -6.12
C SER A 47 0.20 1.54 -4.74
N LEU A 48 -0.62 1.49 -3.68
CA LEU A 48 -0.18 1.31 -2.29
C LEU A 48 0.51 -0.04 -2.09
N ALA A 49 -0.05 -1.13 -2.64
CA ALA A 49 0.58 -2.44 -2.58
C ALA A 49 1.95 -2.47 -3.28
N GLY A 50 2.11 -1.73 -4.38
CA GLY A 50 3.38 -1.53 -5.07
C GLY A 50 4.40 -0.79 -4.21
N LEU A 51 4.00 0.33 -3.59
CA LEU A 51 4.84 1.13 -2.70
C LEU A 51 5.34 0.32 -1.50
N LEU A 52 4.41 -0.35 -0.80
CA LEU A 52 4.73 -1.20 0.36
C LEU A 52 5.68 -2.34 -0.01
N ARG A 53 5.47 -2.98 -1.17
CA ARG A 53 6.36 -4.03 -1.67
C ARG A 53 7.75 -3.48 -2.00
N GLY A 54 7.82 -2.31 -2.62
CA GLY A 54 9.09 -1.62 -2.90
C GLY A 54 9.88 -1.36 -1.62
N ILE A 55 9.24 -0.76 -0.61
CA ILE A 55 9.84 -0.50 0.70
C ILE A 55 10.26 -1.81 1.38
N GLY A 56 9.39 -2.82 1.40
CA GLY A 56 9.69 -4.13 1.95
C GLY A 56 10.91 -4.80 1.32
N MET A 57 11.10 -4.68 0.00
CA MET A 57 12.30 -5.17 -0.68
C MET A 57 13.57 -4.43 -0.24
N GLN A 58 13.51 -3.12 0.02
CA GLN A 58 14.65 -2.37 0.56
C GLN A 58 14.98 -2.82 1.99
N LEU A 59 13.97 -3.01 2.85
CA LEU A 59 14.13 -3.52 4.22
C LEU A 59 14.83 -4.89 4.26
N LEU A 60 14.50 -5.78 3.31
CA LEU A 60 15.13 -7.09 3.20
C LEU A 60 16.59 -7.03 2.70
N SER A 61 16.98 -5.93 2.05
CA SER A 61 18.27 -5.80 1.37
C SER A 61 19.28 -4.96 2.16
N ALA A 62 18.82 -4.08 3.05
CA ALA A 62 19.65 -3.17 3.82
C ALA A 62 19.48 -3.44 5.32
N VAL A 63 20.47 -4.12 5.92
CA VAL A 63 20.53 -4.28 7.38
C VAL A 63 20.96 -2.95 7.99
N ASP A 64 20.14 -2.43 8.92
CA ASP A 64 20.40 -1.24 9.75
C ASP A 64 20.63 0.08 8.99
N ASP A 65 19.93 0.33 7.88
CA ASP A 65 19.95 1.66 7.24
C ASP A 65 18.90 2.61 7.87
N PRO A 66 19.32 3.63 8.65
CA PRO A 66 18.39 4.59 9.26
C PRO A 66 17.65 5.47 8.23
N LEU A 67 18.02 5.42 6.95
CA LEU A 67 17.25 6.05 5.88
C LEU A 67 15.93 5.30 5.62
N LEU A 68 15.82 4.01 5.95
CA LEU A 68 14.60 3.23 5.73
C LEU A 68 13.43 3.71 6.60
N ASP A 69 13.70 4.11 7.84
CA ASP A 69 12.70 4.72 8.72
C ASP A 69 12.16 6.01 8.10
N ARG A 70 13.06 6.87 7.62
CA ARG A 70 12.70 8.13 6.95
C ARG A 70 11.94 7.91 5.64
N VAL A 71 12.28 6.87 4.87
CA VAL A 71 11.55 6.50 3.66
C VAL A 71 10.13 6.07 3.99
N THR A 72 9.94 5.35 5.10
CA THR A 72 8.62 4.93 5.56
C THR A 72 7.78 6.15 5.97
N GLU A 73 8.34 7.06 6.77
CA GLU A 73 7.69 8.33 7.13
C GLU A 73 7.32 9.15 5.89
N GLN A 74 8.24 9.30 4.95
CA GLN A 74 8.01 10.03 3.70
C GLN A 74 6.92 9.37 2.83
N ALA A 75 6.85 8.04 2.82
CA ALA A 75 5.82 7.29 2.11
C ALA A 75 4.43 7.54 2.72
N VAL A 76 4.31 7.56 4.04
CA VAL A 76 3.06 7.91 4.74
C VAL A 76 2.62 9.32 4.37
N ASP A 77 3.53 10.29 4.47
CA ASP A 77 3.29 11.69 4.11
C ASP A 77 2.81 11.85 2.65
N LEU A 78 3.46 11.14 1.72
CA LEU A 78 3.10 11.15 0.31
C LEU A 78 1.68 10.62 0.10
N VAL A 79 1.36 9.48 0.72
CA VAL A 79 0.02 8.88 0.64
C VAL A 79 -1.01 9.83 1.21
N HIS A 80 -0.77 10.39 2.40
CA HIS A 80 -1.68 11.33 3.06
C HIS A 80 -1.99 12.53 2.17
N ARG A 81 -0.96 13.21 1.66
CA ARG A 81 -1.14 14.37 0.77
C ARG A 81 -1.84 14.00 -0.54
N SER A 82 -1.63 12.79 -1.04
CA SER A 82 -2.23 12.33 -2.30
C SER A 82 -3.68 11.89 -2.16
N LEU A 83 -4.15 11.52 -0.96
CA LEU A 83 -5.48 10.95 -0.75
C LEU A 83 -6.39 11.81 0.13
N ALA A 84 -5.85 12.71 0.96
CA ALA A 84 -6.66 13.52 1.87
C ALA A 84 -7.74 14.32 1.14
N ALA A 85 -8.94 14.34 1.72
CA ALA A 85 -10.03 15.17 1.22
C ALA A 85 -9.66 16.68 1.32
N PRO A 86 -10.06 17.51 0.33
CA PRO A 86 -9.84 18.95 0.39
C PRO A 86 -10.51 19.56 1.63
N GLY A 87 -9.73 20.11 2.56
CA GLY A 87 -10.26 20.75 3.78
C GLY A 87 -10.77 19.78 4.84
N GLY A 88 -10.42 18.49 4.79
CA GLY A 88 -10.49 17.61 5.96
C GLY A 88 -9.59 18.11 7.10
N PRO A 89 -9.82 17.68 8.35
CA PRO A 89 -9.04 18.14 9.50
C PRO A 89 -7.52 17.96 9.31
#